data_AF-A0A7X3G6U8-F1
#
_entry.id   AF-A0A7X3G6U8-F1
#
_cell.length_a   1.000
_cell.length_b   1.000
_cell.length_c   1.000
_cell.angle_alpha   90.00
_cell.angle_beta   90.00
_cell.angle_gamma   90.00
#
_symmetry.space_group_name_H-M   'P 1'
#
loop_
_entity.id
_entity.type
_entity.pdbx_description
1 polymer ?
#
loop_
_entity_poly.entity_id
_entity_poly.type
_entity_poly.pdbx_seq_one_letter_code
_entity_poly.pdbx_strand_id
1 'polypeptide(L)'
;MQSIKTSIQALLRIGLVLTVILLALGSFLHVLGLEQVSQLTLLLGAWTLLLTPILRVLISLIFFYQEKDRLYLAITLLVLAIIGLSIVFA
;
A
#
# COMPACT_ATOMS: atom_id res chain seq x y z
N MET A 1 -2.19 14.72 -20.09
CA MET A 1 -1.69 13.48 -19.44
C MET A 1 -1.03 13.68 -18.07
N GLN A 2 -0.70 14.90 -17.62
CA GLN A 2 -0.12 15.13 -16.27
C GLN A 2 -1.13 14.94 -15.12
N SER A 3 -2.38 15.38 -15.25
CA SER A 3 -3.35 15.33 -14.13
C SER A 3 -3.72 13.92 -13.66
N ILE A 4 -3.70 12.93 -14.55
CA ILE A 4 -4.05 11.53 -14.21
C ILE A 4 -2.95 10.86 -13.38
N LYS A 5 -1.68 11.12 -13.72
CA LYS A 5 -0.52 10.55 -12.99
C LYS A 5 -0.45 11.08 -11.56
N THR A 6 -0.78 12.35 -11.36
CA THR A 6 -0.79 12.99 -10.04
C THR A 6 -1.91 12.46 -9.14
N SER A 7 -3.13 12.25 -9.67
CA SER A 7 -4.24 11.70 -8.89
C SER A 7 -3.98 10.26 -8.43
N ILE A 8 -3.31 9.46 -9.25
CA ILE A 8 -2.94 8.08 -8.91
C ILE A 8 -1.81 8.04 -7.88
N GLN A 9 -0.77 8.85 -8.06
CA GLN A 9 0.30 8.96 -7.06
C GLN A 9 -0.23 9.52 -5.73
N ALA A 10 -1.19 10.44 -5.75
CA ALA A 10 -1.85 10.93 -4.55
C ALA A 10 -2.64 9.82 -3.85
N LEU A 11 -3.47 9.07 -4.56
CA LEU A 11 -4.20 7.90 -4.03
C LEU A 11 -3.26 6.88 -3.38
N LEU A 12 -2.13 6.58 -4.02
CA LEU A 12 -1.14 5.63 -3.51
C LEU A 12 -0.35 6.17 -2.31
N ARG A 13 -0.03 7.46 -2.28
CA ARG A 13 0.63 8.10 -1.12
C ARG A 13 -0.32 8.23 0.07
N ILE A 14 -1.58 8.54 -0.18
CA ILE A 14 -2.62 8.64 0.86
C ILE A 14 -2.78 7.30 1.57
N GLY A 15 -2.82 6.18 0.83
CA GLY A 15 -2.88 4.85 1.42
C GLY A 15 -1.72 4.59 2.40
N LEU A 16 -0.47 4.85 1.96
CA LEU A 16 0.72 4.71 2.81
C LEU A 16 0.65 5.60 4.05
N VAL A 17 0.39 6.90 3.86
CA VAL A 17 0.33 7.89 4.95
C VAL A 17 -0.74 7.50 5.97
N LEU A 18 -1.89 7.00 5.51
CA LEU A 18 -2.98 6.53 6.37
C LEU A 18 -2.54 5.31 7.21
N THR A 19 -1.83 4.35 6.64
CA THR A 19 -1.23 3.24 7.39
C THR A 19 -0.25 3.71 8.45
N VAL A 20 0.66 4.62 8.10
CA VAL A 20 1.67 5.15 9.01
C VAL A 20 1.00 5.87 10.18
N ILE A 21 -0.04 6.66 9.89
CA ILE A 21 -0.84 7.35 10.91
C ILE A 21 -1.57 6.37 11.82
N LEU A 22 -2.24 5.34 11.26
CA LEU A 22 -2.96 4.33 12.04
C LEU A 22 -2.01 3.55 12.96
N LEU A 23 -0.84 3.15 12.47
CA LEU A 23 0.15 2.43 13.27
C LEU A 23 0.76 3.34 14.35
N ALA A 24 1.09 4.59 14.02
CA ALA A 24 1.59 5.56 14.97
C ALA A 24 0.55 5.88 16.07
N LEU A 25 -0.72 6.08 15.72
CA LEU A 25 -1.80 6.26 16.68
C LEU A 25 -2.03 5.01 17.53
N GLY A 26 -2.06 3.82 16.93
CA GLY A 26 -2.26 2.56 17.65
C GLY A 26 -1.17 2.29 18.69
N SER A 27 0.09 2.60 18.34
CA SER A 27 1.24 2.48 19.24
C SER A 27 1.27 3.58 20.31
N PHE A 28 0.85 4.81 20.00
CA PHE A 28 0.74 5.88 20.98
C PHE A 28 -0.39 5.64 22.00
N LEU A 29 -1.52 5.10 21.55
CA LEU A 29 -2.64 4.71 22.42
C LEU A 29 -2.32 3.49 23.31
N HIS A 30 -1.43 2.60 22.85
CA HIS A 30 -0.92 1.50 23.66
C HIS A 30 -0.16 2.03 24.89
N VAL A 31 0.68 3.04 24.68
CA VAL A 31 1.47 3.70 25.76
C VAL A 31 0.58 4.42 26.78
N LEU A 32 -0.62 4.86 26.38
CA LEU A 32 -1.60 5.54 27.25
C LEU A 32 -2.52 4.57 28.03
N GLY A 33 -2.34 3.24 27.89
CA GLY A 33 -3.10 2.24 28.65
C GLY A 33 -4.52 1.97 28.16
N LEU A 34 -4.89 2.49 26.97
CA LEU A 34 -6.19 2.24 26.33
C LEU A 34 -6.14 0.97 25.46
N GLU A 35 -5.89 -0.17 26.11
CA GLU A 35 -5.68 -1.50 25.51
C GLU A 35 -6.73 -1.88 24.44
N GLN A 36 -8.02 -1.65 24.72
CA GLN A 36 -9.12 -2.05 23.82
C GLN A 36 -9.12 -1.27 22.49
N VAL A 37 -8.80 0.03 22.51
CA VAL A 37 -8.78 0.86 21.29
C VAL A 37 -7.46 0.68 20.54
N SER A 38 -6.36 0.43 21.27
CA SER A 38 -5.05 0.16 20.69
C SER A 38 -5.05 -1.10 19.82
N GLN A 39 -5.61 -2.21 20.32
CA GLN A 39 -5.64 -3.48 19.58
C GLN A 39 -6.42 -3.34 18.27
N LEU A 40 -7.58 -2.68 18.28
CA LEU A 40 -8.37 -2.44 17.06
C LEU A 40 -7.61 -1.58 16.05
N THR A 41 -6.93 -0.53 16.51
CA THR A 41 -6.18 0.38 15.63
C THR A 41 -4.94 -0.28 15.04
N LEU A 42 -4.23 -1.09 15.82
CA LEU A 42 -3.06 -1.87 15.37
C LEU A 42 -3.48 -2.98 14.39
N LEU A 43 -4.58 -3.69 14.67
CA LEU A 43 -5.11 -4.71 13.77
C LEU A 43 -5.51 -4.08 12.43
N LEU A 44 -6.25 -2.96 12.46
CA LEU A 44 -6.62 -2.21 11.26
C LEU A 44 -5.40 -1.67 10.50
N GLY A 45 -4.40 -1.15 11.21
CA GLY A 45 -3.14 -0.71 10.61
C GLY A 45 -2.39 -1.85 9.93
N ALA A 46 -2.30 -3.02 10.57
CA ALA A 46 -1.67 -4.21 10.03
C ALA A 46 -2.39 -4.75 8.78
N TRP A 47 -3.73 -4.85 8.82
CA TRP A 47 -4.53 -5.21 7.65
C TRP A 47 -4.36 -4.22 6.51
N THR A 48 -4.34 -2.92 6.81
CA THR A 48 -4.13 -1.87 5.80
C THR A 48 -2.71 -1.96 5.22
N LEU A 49 -1.69 -2.32 6.01
CA LEU A 49 -0.31 -2.48 5.55
C LEU A 49 -0.14 -3.68 4.63
N LEU A 50 -0.89 -4.76 4.86
CA LEU A 50 -0.97 -5.90 3.94
C LEU A 50 -1.78 -5.58 2.68
N LEU A 51 -2.84 -4.77 2.79
CA LEU A 51 -3.71 -4.44 1.66
C LEU A 51 -3.10 -3.36 0.73
N THR A 52 -2.31 -2.45 1.29
CA THR A 52 -1.64 -1.35 0.56
C THR A 52 -0.79 -1.81 -0.62
N PRO A 53 0.11 -2.82 -0.50
CA PRO A 53 0.87 -3.33 -1.63
C PRO A 53 -0.02 -4.00 -2.68
N ILE A 54 -1.13 -4.64 -2.30
CA ILE A 54 -2.09 -5.25 -3.25
C ILE A 54 -2.79 -4.17 -4.06
N LEU A 55 -3.32 -3.12 -3.42
CA LEU A 55 -3.90 -1.97 -4.11
C LEU A 55 -2.89 -1.32 -5.05
N ARG A 56 -1.63 -1.18 -4.59
CA ARG A 56 -0.55 -0.59 -5.37
C ARG A 56 -0.26 -1.37 -6.65
N VAL A 57 -0.22 -2.70 -6.55
CA VAL A 57 -0.02 -3.59 -7.70
C VAL A 57 -1.20 -3.54 -8.67
N LEU A 58 -2.45 -3.59 -8.18
CA LEU A 58 -3.65 -3.56 -9.01
C LEU A 58 -3.82 -2.24 -9.78
N ILE A 59 -3.63 -1.11 -9.10
CA ILE A 59 -3.73 0.22 -9.72
C ILE A 59 -2.66 0.39 -10.80
N SER A 60 -1.42 -0.05 -10.50
CA SER A 60 -0.34 -0.11 -11.47
C SER A 60 -0.72 -0.96 -12.69
N LEU A 61 -1.27 -2.17 -12.48
CA LEU A 61 -1.65 -3.08 -13.57
C LEU A 61 -2.71 -2.48 -14.51
N ILE A 62 -3.77 -1.87 -13.95
CA ILE A 62 -4.84 -1.21 -14.73
C ILE A 62 -4.27 -0.07 -15.56
N PHE A 63 -3.33 0.69 -15.00
CA PHE A 63 -2.73 1.83 -15.67
C PHE A 63 -1.82 1.39 -16.82
N PHE A 64 -0.99 0.37 -16.63
CA PHE A 64 -0.13 -0.15 -17.70
C PHE A 64 -0.92 -0.81 -18.83
N TYR A 65 -2.06 -1.40 -18.53
CA TYR A 65 -2.98 -1.88 -19.56
C TYR A 65 -3.51 -0.75 -20.44
N GLN A 66 -3.83 0.42 -19.84
CA GLN A 66 -4.33 1.57 -20.60
C GLN A 66 -3.23 2.33 -21.35
N GLU A 67 -2.01 2.41 -20.83
CA GLU A 67 -0.95 3.26 -21.41
C GLU A 67 -0.15 2.58 -22.55
N LYS A 68 -0.34 1.27 -22.81
CA LYS A 68 0.39 0.45 -23.83
C LYS A 68 1.93 0.53 -23.77
N ASP A 69 2.48 1.12 -22.71
CA ASP A 69 3.91 1.38 -22.57
C ASP A 69 4.62 0.13 -22.00
N ARG A 70 5.15 -0.69 -22.91
CA ARG A 70 5.69 -2.02 -22.62
C ARG A 70 6.84 -2.02 -21.61
N LEU A 71 7.60 -0.92 -21.54
CA LEU A 71 8.78 -0.81 -20.69
C LEU A 71 8.38 -0.67 -19.20
N TYR A 72 7.32 0.07 -18.95
CA TYR A 72 6.76 0.28 -17.61
C TYR A 72 5.96 -0.94 -17.11
N LEU A 73 5.28 -1.64 -18.03
CA LEU A 73 4.62 -2.91 -17.75
C LEU A 73 5.65 -3.98 -17.36
N ALA A 74 6.81 -4.03 -18.03
CA ALA A 74 7.90 -4.95 -17.71
C ALA A 74 8.52 -4.70 -16.32
N ILE A 75 8.80 -3.45 -15.96
CA ILE A 75 9.31 -3.10 -14.61
C ILE A 75 8.30 -3.49 -13.54
N THR A 76 7.01 -3.30 -13.80
CA THR A 76 5.98 -3.63 -12.83
C THR A 76 5.80 -5.13 -12.65
N LEU A 77 5.88 -5.90 -13.75
CA LEU A 77 5.88 -7.35 -13.70
C LEU A 77 7.10 -7.88 -12.93
N LEU A 78 8.26 -7.25 -13.10
CA LEU A 78 9.48 -7.54 -12.33
C LEU A 78 9.26 -7.26 -10.83
N VAL A 79 8.72 -6.10 -10.47
CA VAL A 79 8.42 -5.73 -9.07
C VAL A 79 7.39 -6.70 -8.47
N LEU A 80 6.34 -7.06 -9.22
CA LEU A 80 5.34 -8.05 -8.84
C LEU A 80 5.98 -9.42 -8.57
N ALA A 81 6.90 -9.85 -9.43
CA ALA A 81 7.65 -11.09 -9.25
C ALA A 81 8.53 -11.04 -8.00
N ILE A 82 9.23 -9.93 -7.75
CA ILE A 82 10.06 -9.76 -6.54
C ILE A 82 9.21 -9.81 -5.27
N ILE A 83 8.07 -9.13 -5.23
CA ILE A 83 7.15 -9.14 -4.07
C ILE A 83 6.53 -10.53 -3.89
N GLY A 84 6.08 -11.16 -4.98
CA GLY A 84 5.50 -12.50 -4.94
C GLY A 84 6.49 -13.55 -4.45
N LEU A 85 7.73 -13.51 -4.95
CA LEU A 85 8.81 -14.37 -4.46
C LEU A 85 9.14 -14.06 -3.00
N SER A 86 9.18 -12.78 -2.59
CA SER A 86 9.41 -12.43 -1.19
C SER A 86 8.32 -12.95 -0.25
N ILE A 87 7.07 -13.06 -0.69
CA ILE A 87 5.98 -13.60 0.14
C ILE A 87 6.00 -15.14 0.15
N VAL A 88 6.35 -15.77 -0.98
CA VAL A 88 6.39 -17.23 -1.10
C VAL A 88 7.62 -17.84 -0.41
N PHE A 89 8.74 -17.11 -0.39
CA PHE A 89 10.00 -17.53 0.24
C PHE A 89 10.25 -16.93 1.64
N ALA A 90 9.35 -16.08 2.15
CA ALA A 90 9.37 -15.62 3.55
C ALA A 90 8.57 -16.57 4.46
#